data_AF-A0A2V5RU09-F1
#
_entry.id   AF-A0A2V5RU09-F1
#
_cell.length_a   1.000
_cell.length_b   1.000
_cell.length_c   1.000
_cell.angle_alpha   90.00
_cell.angle_beta   90.00
_cell.angle_gamma   90.00
#
_symmetry.space_group_name_H-M   'P 1'
#
loop_
_entity.id
_entity.type
_entity.pdbx_description
1 polymer ?
#
loop_
_entity_poly.entity_id
_entity_poly.type
_entity_poly.pdbx_seq_one_letter_code
_entity_poly.pdbx_strand_id
1 'polypeptide(L)'
;VGIVTAAISGGLTGIMVKRFGEKRTLYIGQFFGSSGMFVAGLAKTGAWLLASIPIISLWNISMPAAQSMMTHRVSEREQGELQGALQSMRSITFIIGPWLFLRIFGWFIDPKNRIHLPGAPYYLAAALLFSAMLMSTRIKQTPLQSQAAILPSLPLAPPEVTATGAAPITEAEENV
;
A
#
# COMPACT_ATOMS: atom_id res chain seq x y z
N VAL A 1 18.71 -0.94 0.62
CA VAL A 1 17.60 0.00 0.35
C VAL A 1 16.24 -0.68 0.52
N GLY A 2 15.92 -1.76 -0.22
CA GLY A 2 14.61 -2.42 -0.19
C GLY A 2 14.07 -2.82 1.21
N ILE A 3 14.90 -3.39 2.08
CA ILE A 3 14.48 -3.79 3.45
C ILE A 3 14.16 -2.56 4.32
N VAL A 4 14.97 -1.50 4.23
CA VAL A 4 14.77 -0.24 4.98
C VAL A 4 13.53 0.49 4.48
N THR A 5 13.31 0.53 3.16
CA THR A 5 12.09 1.10 2.55
C THR A 5 10.85 0.29 2.93
N ALA A 6 10.93 -1.05 2.96
CA ALA A 6 9.82 -1.91 3.38
C ALA A 6 9.49 -1.73 4.87
N ALA A 7 10.49 -1.55 5.73
CA ALA A 7 10.30 -1.29 7.15
C ALA A 7 9.62 0.08 7.40
N ILE A 8 10.06 1.13 6.70
CA ILE A 8 9.52 2.49 6.85
C ILE A 8 8.10 2.59 6.26
N SER A 9 7.90 2.11 5.04
CA SER A 9 6.59 2.18 4.35
C SER A 9 5.57 1.18 4.90
N GLY A 10 6.04 0.03 5.41
CA GLY A 10 5.21 -1.04 5.95
C GLY A 10 4.88 -0.91 7.43
N GLY A 11 5.64 -0.14 8.22
CA GLY A 11 5.44 -0.01 9.67
C GLY A 11 4.09 0.61 10.02
N LEU A 12 3.90 1.90 9.74
CA LEU A 12 2.65 2.61 10.06
C LEU A 12 1.46 2.04 9.30
N THR A 13 1.64 1.80 8.00
CA THR A 13 0.59 1.23 7.15
C THR A 13 0.17 -0.15 7.65
N GLY A 14 1.12 -1.04 7.94
CA GLY A 14 0.85 -2.39 8.41
C GLY A 14 0.10 -2.41 9.75
N ILE A 15 0.45 -1.51 10.68
CA ILE A 15 -0.27 -1.35 11.95
C ILE A 15 -1.72 -0.89 11.70
N MET A 16 -1.91 0.12 10.85
CA MET A 16 -3.24 0.64 10.51
C MET A 16 -4.10 -0.39 9.79
N VAL A 17 -3.53 -1.12 8.83
CA VAL A 17 -4.22 -2.20 8.11
C VAL A 17 -4.59 -3.34 9.05
N LYS A 18 -3.71 -3.77 9.94
CA LYS A 18 -4.03 -4.81 10.95
C LYS A 18 -5.13 -4.36 11.90
N ARG A 19 -5.18 -3.08 12.28
CA ARG A 19 -6.16 -2.55 13.24
C ARG A 19 -7.51 -2.21 12.61
N PHE A 20 -7.53 -1.63 11.42
CA PHE A 20 -8.72 -1.05 10.79
C PHE A 20 -9.14 -1.76 9.50
N GLY A 21 -8.29 -2.60 8.91
CA GLY A 21 -8.47 -3.18 7.59
C GLY A 21 -7.99 -2.26 6.46
N GLU A 22 -7.73 -2.85 5.29
CA GLU A 22 -7.13 -2.14 4.15
C GLU A 22 -8.02 -1.01 3.60
N LYS A 23 -9.31 -1.28 3.38
CA LYS A 23 -10.27 -0.30 2.87
C LYS A 23 -10.38 0.91 3.80
N ARG A 24 -10.48 0.68 5.11
CA ARG A 24 -10.55 1.77 6.08
C ARG A 24 -9.28 2.60 6.07
N THR A 25 -8.13 1.93 6.08
CA THR A 25 -6.83 2.61 5.98
C THR A 25 -6.73 3.45 4.70
N LEU A 26 -7.22 2.93 3.56
CA LEU A 26 -7.24 3.62 2.28
C LEU A 26 -8.05 4.93 2.34
N TYR A 27 -9.34 4.88 2.68
CA TYR A 27 -10.16 6.10 2.68
C TYR A 27 -9.81 7.06 3.81
N ILE A 28 -9.31 6.58 4.96
CA ILE A 28 -8.81 7.44 6.04
C ILE A 28 -7.59 8.24 5.57
N GLY A 29 -6.61 7.58 4.93
CA GLY A 29 -5.47 8.29 4.38
C GLY A 29 -5.89 9.29 3.29
N GLN A 30 -6.84 8.94 2.41
CA GLN A 30 -7.34 9.84 1.37
C GLN A 30 -8.08 11.05 1.97
N PHE A 31 -8.81 10.86 3.07
CA PHE A 31 -9.45 11.94 3.82
C PHE A 31 -8.42 12.94 4.36
N PHE A 32 -7.34 12.44 4.99
CA PHE A 32 -6.25 13.30 5.46
C PHE A 32 -5.53 14.00 4.31
N GLY A 33 -5.28 13.31 3.21
CA GLY A 33 -4.73 13.92 2.00
C GLY A 33 -5.60 15.05 1.46
N SER A 34 -6.91 14.82 1.33
CA SER A 34 -7.88 15.81 0.87
C SER A 34 -7.93 17.01 1.82
N SER A 35 -8.05 16.76 3.12
CA SER A 35 -8.09 17.81 4.15
C SER A 35 -6.80 18.61 4.21
N GLY A 36 -5.65 17.93 4.13
CA GLY A 36 -4.33 18.56 4.12
C GLY A 36 -4.13 19.45 2.89
N MET A 37 -4.53 18.99 1.70
CA MET A 37 -4.51 19.80 0.48
C MET A 37 -5.47 21.00 0.59
N PHE A 38 -6.65 20.82 1.16
CA PHE A 38 -7.58 21.93 1.39
C PHE A 38 -6.98 23.01 2.32
N VAL A 39 -6.35 22.59 3.42
CA VAL A 39 -5.63 23.49 4.34
C VAL A 39 -4.45 24.17 3.64
N ALA A 40 -3.70 23.45 2.81
CA ALA A 40 -2.61 24.02 2.01
C ALA A 40 -3.10 25.10 1.04
N GLY A 41 -4.28 24.91 0.43
CA GLY A 41 -4.90 25.90 -0.45
C GLY A 41 -5.32 27.19 0.27
N LEU A 42 -5.62 27.10 1.58
CA LEU A 42 -5.97 28.24 2.43
C LEU A 42 -4.73 28.99 2.98
N ALA A 43 -3.53 28.43 2.81
CA ALA A 43 -2.32 28.98 3.38
C ALA A 43 -2.00 30.37 2.81
N LYS A 44 -2.02 31.38 3.69
CA LYS A 44 -1.65 32.76 3.36
C LYS A 44 -0.15 33.05 3.56
N THR A 45 0.53 32.19 4.31
CA THR A 45 1.95 32.31 4.63
C THR A 45 2.64 30.96 4.46
N GLY A 46 3.95 30.97 4.22
CA GLY A 46 4.75 29.74 4.12
C GLY A 46 4.67 28.87 5.39
N ALA A 47 4.59 29.50 6.57
CA ALA A 47 4.42 28.78 7.83
C ALA A 47 3.10 27.99 7.90
N TRP A 48 2.01 28.56 7.38
CA TRP A 48 0.72 27.87 7.28
C TRP A 48 0.76 26.69 6.30
N LEU A 49 1.51 26.83 5.21
CA LEU A 49 1.72 25.73 4.26
C LEU A 49 2.51 24.60 4.93
N LEU A 50 3.57 24.92 5.68
CA LEU A 50 4.34 23.92 6.43
C LEU A 50 3.49 23.19 7.47
N ALA A 51 2.56 23.89 8.13
CA ALA A 51 1.62 23.29 9.08
C ALA A 51 0.65 22.26 8.43
N SER A 52 0.43 22.32 7.12
CA SER A 52 -0.38 21.33 6.40
C SER A 52 0.36 20.00 6.14
N ILE A 53 1.71 20.02 6.13
CA ILE A 53 2.54 18.86 5.77
C ILE A 53 2.28 17.64 6.66
N PRO A 54 2.17 17.75 8.00
CA PRO A 54 1.85 16.60 8.85
C PRO A 54 0.52 15.94 8.48
N ILE A 55 -0.49 16.74 8.11
CA ILE A 55 -1.81 16.25 7.69
C ILE A 55 -1.70 15.53 6.35
N ILE A 56 -1.03 16.15 5.38
CA ILE A 56 -0.79 15.54 4.06
C ILE A 56 0.03 14.25 4.20
N SER A 57 0.98 14.20 5.13
CA SER A 57 1.85 13.03 5.31
C SER A 57 1.09 11.76 5.71
N LEU A 58 -0.06 11.90 6.40
CA LEU A 58 -0.94 10.78 6.74
C LEU A 58 -1.58 10.13 5.50
N TRP A 59 -1.62 10.82 4.36
CA TRP A 59 -2.07 10.25 3.09
C TRP A 59 -1.16 9.13 2.58
N ASN A 60 0.11 9.10 2.99
CA ASN A 60 1.09 8.11 2.49
C ASN A 60 0.69 6.65 2.77
N ILE A 61 -0.21 6.39 3.72
CA ILE A 61 -0.73 5.04 4.00
C ILE A 61 -1.72 4.55 2.94
N SER A 62 -2.31 5.44 2.13
CA SER A 62 -3.34 5.08 1.16
C SER A 62 -2.80 4.23 0.02
N MET A 63 -1.63 4.57 -0.52
CA MET A 63 -1.06 3.87 -1.66
C MET A 63 -0.70 2.40 -1.35
N PRO A 64 0.04 2.08 -0.26
CA PRO A 64 0.29 0.70 0.12
C PRO A 64 -0.99 -0.06 0.52
N ALA A 65 -1.98 0.59 1.15
CA ALA A 65 -3.27 -0.04 1.43
C ALA A 65 -4.03 -0.42 0.14
N ALA A 66 -4.07 0.47 -0.86
CA ALA A 66 -4.64 0.17 -2.17
C ALA A 66 -3.88 -0.94 -2.88
N GLN A 67 -2.54 -0.89 -2.85
CA GLN A 67 -1.69 -1.91 -3.47
C GLN A 67 -1.95 -3.29 -2.86
N SER A 68 -2.03 -3.39 -1.53
CA SER A 68 -2.35 -4.63 -0.82
C SER A 68 -3.71 -5.21 -1.27
N MET A 69 -4.74 -4.36 -1.32
CA MET A 69 -6.08 -4.76 -1.81
C MET A 69 -6.07 -5.29 -3.25
N MET A 70 -5.25 -4.70 -4.13
CA MET A 70 -5.12 -5.14 -5.52
C MET A 70 -4.32 -6.43 -5.63
N THR A 71 -3.22 -6.56 -4.90
CA THR A 71 -2.38 -7.77 -4.91
C THR A 71 -3.10 -8.99 -4.35
N HIS A 72 -4.05 -8.82 -3.43
CA HIS A 72 -4.89 -9.91 -2.93
C HIS A 72 -5.88 -10.47 -3.96
N ARG A 73 -6.09 -9.77 -5.09
CA ARG A 73 -7.04 -10.18 -6.14
C ARG A 73 -6.38 -10.84 -7.34
N VAL A 74 -5.06 -10.93 -7.35
CA VAL A 74 -4.28 -11.49 -8.46
C VAL A 74 -3.37 -12.61 -7.95
N SER A 75 -3.12 -13.60 -8.79
CA SER A 75 -2.17 -14.68 -8.46
C SER A 75 -0.71 -14.19 -8.58
N GLU A 76 0.24 -14.95 -8.02
CA GLU A 76 1.67 -14.64 -8.13
C GLU A 76 2.14 -14.48 -9.58
N ARG A 77 1.56 -15.24 -10.52
CA ARG A 77 1.88 -15.18 -11.95
C ARG A 77 1.45 -13.87 -12.61
N GLU A 78 0.46 -13.19 -12.05
CA GLU A 78 -0.12 -11.95 -12.56
C GLU A 78 0.40 -10.70 -11.83
N GLN A 79 1.21 -10.87 -10.77
CA GLN A 79 1.75 -9.74 -10.03
C GLN A 79 2.62 -8.83 -10.90
N GLY A 80 3.39 -9.39 -11.84
CA GLY A 80 4.19 -8.62 -12.80
C GLY A 80 3.33 -7.74 -13.71
N GLU A 81 2.21 -8.27 -14.19
CA GLU A 81 1.23 -7.54 -15.00
C GLU A 81 0.56 -6.42 -14.19
N LEU A 82 0.14 -6.71 -12.95
CA LEU A 82 -0.41 -5.71 -12.04
C LEU A 82 0.58 -4.58 -11.78
N GLN A 83 1.84 -4.89 -11.47
CA GLN A 83 2.87 -3.86 -11.24
C GLN A 83 3.17 -3.06 -12.50
N GLY A 84 3.18 -3.70 -13.67
CA GLY A 84 3.29 -3.04 -14.97
C GLY A 84 2.14 -2.05 -15.20
N ALA A 85 0.89 -2.47 -14.97
CA ALA A 85 -0.29 -1.62 -15.10
C ALA A 85 -0.26 -0.43 -14.15
N LEU A 86 0.09 -0.65 -12.87
CA LEU A 86 0.26 0.41 -11.88
C LEU A 86 1.36 1.40 -12.28
N GLN A 87 2.47 0.91 -12.82
CA GLN A 87 3.56 1.75 -13.28
C GLN A 87 3.16 2.58 -14.50
N SER A 88 2.50 1.97 -15.49
CA SER A 88 1.96 2.68 -16.66
C SER A 88 1.00 3.80 -16.27
N MET A 89 0.09 3.53 -15.33
CA MET A 89 -0.83 4.54 -14.79
C MET A 89 -0.10 5.68 -14.06
N ARG A 90 0.95 5.37 -13.28
CA ARG A 90 1.80 6.38 -12.64
C ARG A 90 2.53 7.24 -13.68
N SER A 91 3.06 6.64 -14.74
CA SER A 91 3.72 7.38 -15.83
C SER A 91 2.77 8.37 -16.50
N ILE A 92 1.54 7.97 -16.80
CA ILE A 92 0.50 8.86 -17.34
C ILE A 92 0.25 10.02 -16.37
N THR A 93 0.11 9.72 -15.08
CA THR A 93 -0.13 10.74 -14.05
C THR A 93 1.04 11.72 -13.95
N PHE A 94 2.29 11.25 -14.09
CA PHE A 94 3.48 12.13 -14.08
C PHE A 94 3.63 12.99 -15.33
N ILE A 95 3.06 12.59 -16.47
CA ILE A 95 3.02 13.42 -17.67
C ILE A 95 1.92 14.48 -17.55
N ILE A 96 0.71 14.06 -17.18
CA ILE A 96 -0.47 14.94 -17.17
C ILE A 96 -0.47 15.87 -15.96
N GLY A 97 -0.04 15.38 -14.80
CA GLY A 97 -0.09 16.10 -13.52
C GLY A 97 0.59 17.47 -13.58
N PRO A 98 1.91 17.55 -13.85
CA PRO A 98 2.61 18.83 -13.92
C PRO A 98 1.94 19.83 -14.88
N TRP A 99 1.52 19.37 -16.07
CA TRP A 99 0.83 20.23 -17.03
C TRP A 99 -0.51 20.77 -16.49
N LEU A 100 -1.35 19.91 -15.91
CA LEU A 100 -2.65 20.30 -15.36
C LEU A 100 -2.52 21.28 -14.20
N PHE A 101 -1.68 20.95 -13.21
CA PHE A 101 -1.51 21.77 -12.01
C PHE A 101 -0.81 23.09 -12.34
N LEU A 102 0.18 23.10 -13.25
CA LEU A 102 0.84 24.32 -13.70
C LEU A 102 -0.10 25.23 -14.48
N ARG A 103 -0.95 24.67 -15.34
CA ARG A 103 -1.94 25.45 -16.11
C ARG A 103 -2.94 26.15 -15.19
N ILE A 104 -3.44 25.43 -14.19
CA ILE A 104 -4.35 25.99 -13.18
C ILE A 104 -3.65 27.06 -12.36
N PHE A 105 -2.45 26.76 -11.85
CA PHE A 105 -1.66 27.74 -11.09
C PHE A 105 -1.44 29.02 -11.90
N GLY A 106 -0.93 28.89 -13.13
CA GLY A 106 -0.66 30.01 -14.03
C GLY A 106 -1.89 30.85 -14.34
N TRP A 107 -3.05 30.23 -14.53
CA TRP A 107 -4.30 30.96 -14.76
C TRP A 107 -4.72 31.77 -13.53
N PHE A 108 -4.66 31.20 -12.33
CA PHE A 108 -5.13 31.86 -11.10
C PHE A 108 -4.16 32.89 -10.51
N ILE A 109 -2.95 33.03 -11.04
CA ILE A 109 -1.98 34.08 -10.65
C ILE A 109 -1.80 35.16 -11.72
N ASP A 110 -2.40 35.00 -12.91
CA ASP A 110 -2.27 35.98 -14.00
C ASP A 110 -2.89 37.31 -13.57
N PRO A 111 -2.13 38.43 -13.58
CA PRO A 111 -2.62 39.75 -13.22
C PRO A 111 -3.84 40.22 -14.01
N LYS A 112 -4.06 39.65 -15.21
CA LYS A 112 -5.21 39.99 -16.07
C LYS A 112 -6.53 39.41 -15.56
N ASN A 113 -6.50 38.42 -14.67
CA ASN A 113 -7.69 37.76 -14.18
C ASN A 113 -8.25 38.46 -12.93
N ARG A 114 -9.58 38.57 -12.84
CA ARG A 114 -10.26 39.22 -11.70
C ARG A 114 -10.16 38.41 -10.41
N ILE A 115 -9.97 37.09 -10.51
CA ILE A 115 -9.87 36.17 -9.37
C ILE A 115 -8.43 35.73 -9.22
N HIS A 116 -7.78 36.15 -8.13
CA HIS A 116 -6.44 35.73 -7.76
C HIS A 116 -6.51 34.68 -6.66
N LEU A 117 -6.17 33.44 -6.97
CA LEU A 117 -6.23 32.32 -6.04
C LEU A 117 -5.04 31.37 -6.21
N PRO A 118 -3.85 31.70 -5.67
CA PRO A 118 -2.66 30.87 -5.82
C PRO A 118 -2.83 29.46 -5.22
N GLY A 119 -3.79 29.30 -4.29
CA GLY A 119 -4.18 28.01 -3.70
C GLY A 119 -5.01 27.09 -4.61
N ALA A 120 -5.45 27.55 -5.79
CA ALA A 120 -6.30 26.78 -6.71
C ALA A 120 -5.81 25.35 -7.04
N PRO A 121 -4.50 25.12 -7.27
CA PRO A 121 -4.01 23.77 -7.53
C PRO A 121 -4.22 22.83 -6.32
N TYR A 122 -4.06 23.33 -5.10
CA TYR A 122 -4.29 22.53 -3.89
C TYR A 122 -5.77 22.18 -3.70
N TYR A 123 -6.70 23.09 -4.02
CA TYR A 123 -8.13 22.78 -4.00
C TYR A 123 -8.51 21.72 -5.05
N LEU A 124 -7.92 21.76 -6.24
CA LEU A 124 -8.09 20.69 -7.22
C LEU A 124 -7.61 19.34 -6.65
N ALA A 125 -6.40 19.30 -6.08
CA ALA A 125 -5.87 18.08 -5.46
C ALA A 125 -6.80 17.57 -4.35
N ALA A 126 -7.31 18.47 -3.51
CA ALA A 126 -8.26 18.15 -2.46
C ALA A 126 -9.54 17.50 -3.03
N ALA A 127 -10.10 18.06 -4.11
CA ALA A 127 -11.29 17.53 -4.77
C ALA A 127 -11.05 16.15 -5.42
N LEU A 128 -9.90 15.96 -6.08
CA LEU A 128 -9.51 14.67 -6.66
C LEU A 128 -9.35 13.59 -5.57
N LEU A 129 -8.71 13.94 -4.45
CA LEU A 129 -8.54 13.02 -3.31
C LEU A 129 -9.85 12.71 -2.62
N PHE A 130 -10.73 13.71 -2.47
CA PHE A 130 -12.06 13.49 -1.93
C PHE A 130 -12.89 12.58 -2.83
N SER A 131 -12.83 12.77 -4.14
CA SER A 131 -13.48 11.88 -5.12
C SER A 131 -12.95 10.45 -5.02
N ALA A 132 -11.64 10.28 -4.91
CA ALA A 132 -11.00 8.98 -4.71
C ALA A 132 -11.40 8.33 -3.38
N MET A 133 -11.54 9.11 -2.30
CA MET A 133 -12.07 8.68 -1.02
C MET A 133 -13.49 8.13 -1.17
N LEU A 134 -14.38 8.88 -1.83
CA LEU A 134 -15.76 8.44 -2.08
C LEU A 134 -15.80 7.13 -2.88
N MET A 135 -14.97 7.01 -3.92
CA MET A 135 -14.85 5.76 -4.68
C MET A 135 -14.37 4.59 -3.80
N SER A 136 -13.36 4.83 -2.96
CA SER A 136 -12.82 3.83 -2.04
C SER A 136 -13.87 3.29 -1.05
N THR A 137 -14.76 4.16 -0.55
CA THR A 137 -15.86 3.72 0.34
C THR A 137 -16.82 2.73 -0.32
N ARG A 138 -16.94 2.75 -1.66
CA ARG A 138 -17.82 1.85 -2.43
C ARG A 138 -17.19 0.49 -2.76
N ILE A 139 -15.88 0.30 -2.51
CA ILE A 139 -15.22 -0.98 -2.78
C ILE A 139 -15.74 -2.05 -1.82
N LYS A 140 -16.26 -3.16 -2.35
CA LYS A 140 -16.61 -4.34 -1.55
C LYS A 140 -15.32 -5.08 -1.17
N GLN A 141 -15.07 -5.26 0.13
CA GLN A 141 -13.97 -6.08 0.62
C GLN A 141 -14.44 -7.53 0.78
N THR A 142 -13.71 -8.46 0.18
CA THR A 142 -13.74 -9.86 0.60
C THR A 142 -12.89 -9.95 1.88
N PRO A 143 -13.38 -10.53 2.98
CA PRO A 143 -12.61 -10.65 4.21
C PRO A 143 -11.26 -11.31 3.93
N LEU A 144 -10.18 -10.78 4.51
CA LEU A 144 -8.87 -11.41 4.48
C LEU A 144 -9.03 -12.81 5.10
N GLN A 145 -9.03 -13.84 4.25
CA GLN A 145 -8.91 -15.21 4.72
C GLN A 145 -7.55 -15.27 5.41
N SER A 146 -7.59 -15.27 6.74
CA SER A 146 -6.41 -15.38 7.58
C SER A 146 -5.60 -16.54 7.03
N GLN A 147 -4.42 -16.25 6.47
CA GLN A 147 -3.44 -17.22 6.00
C GLN A 147 -2.80 -17.93 7.20
N ALA A 148 -3.62 -18.32 8.18
CA ALA A 148 -3.30 -18.94 9.44
C ALA A 148 -3.57 -20.46 9.42
N ALA A 149 -3.80 -21.03 8.23
CA ALA A 149 -3.99 -22.47 8.07
C ALA A 149 -3.10 -23.07 6.96
N ILE A 150 -1.94 -22.47 6.70
CA ILE A 150 -0.78 -23.23 6.21
C ILE A 150 0.15 -23.39 7.41
N LEU A 151 -0.33 -24.10 8.43
CA LEU A 151 0.63 -24.94 9.15
C LEU A 151 1.12 -25.90 8.06
N PRO A 152 2.42 -25.92 7.69
CA PRO A 152 2.93 -27.08 6.99
C PRO A 152 2.50 -28.26 7.86
N SER A 153 1.70 -29.17 7.31
CA SER A 153 1.32 -30.38 8.03
C SER A 153 2.63 -30.94 8.57
N LEU A 154 2.80 -30.89 9.89
CA LEU A 154 3.97 -31.43 10.58
C LEU A 154 4.28 -32.74 9.86
N PRO A 155 5.49 -32.90 9.29
CA PRO A 155 5.88 -34.18 8.73
C PRO A 155 5.54 -35.24 9.76
N LEU A 156 4.64 -36.16 9.39
CA LEU A 156 4.27 -37.30 10.22
C LEU A 156 5.58 -37.86 10.78
N ALA A 157 5.63 -38.02 12.11
CA ALA A 157 6.80 -38.54 12.79
C ALA A 157 7.34 -39.76 12.00
N PRO A 158 8.67 -39.88 11.79
CA PRO A 158 9.21 -41.00 11.06
C PRO A 158 8.72 -42.30 11.69
N PRO A 159 8.38 -43.33 10.88
CA PRO A 159 7.87 -44.59 11.42
C PRO A 159 8.86 -45.10 12.46
N GLU A 160 8.35 -45.30 13.67
CA GLU A 160 9.08 -45.89 14.78
C GLU A 160 9.63 -47.24 14.30
N VAL A 161 10.92 -47.29 14.01
CA VAL A 161 11.62 -48.55 13.72
C VAL A 161 11.67 -49.28 15.06
N THR A 162 10.65 -50.09 15.33
CA THR A 162 10.67 -51.07 16.39
C THR A 162 11.81 -52.03 16.10
N ALA A 163 12.96 -51.77 16.70
CA ALA A 163 14.05 -52.72 16.81
C ALA A 163 13.56 -53.91 17.64
N THR A 164 13.00 -54.91 16.97
CA THR A 164 12.68 -56.20 17.58
C THR A 164 13.08 -57.28 16.59
N GLY A 165 14.16 -57.98 16.92
CA GLY A 165 14.67 -59.08 16.12
C GLY A 165 16.18 -59.26 16.25
N ALA A 166 16.69 -59.33 17.48
CA ALA A 166 17.96 -60.01 17.69
C ALA A 166 17.74 -61.52 17.43
N ALA A 167 18.49 -62.09 16.49
CA ALA A 167 18.72 -63.53 16.38
C ALA A 167 20.23 -63.77 16.22
N PRO A 168 20.77 -64.87 16.76
CA PRO A 168 22.14 -64.94 17.24
C PRO A 168 23.17 -65.20 16.13
N ILE A 169 24.37 -64.73 16.37
CA ILE A 169 25.62 -65.06 15.67
C ILE A 169 25.83 -66.59 15.67
N THR A 170 25.71 -67.22 14.51
CA THR A 170 26.24 -68.57 14.27
C THR A 170 27.62 -68.44 13.64
N GLU A 171 28.62 -68.90 14.37
CA GLU A 171 29.97 -69.18 13.88
C GLU A 171 29.90 -70.13 12.68
N ALA A 172 30.64 -69.82 11.61
CA ALA A 172 30.94 -70.74 10.54
C ALA A 172 32.43 -70.58 10.18
N GLU A 173 33.22 -71.40 10.86
CA GLU A 173 34.39 -72.15 10.39
C GLU A 173 35.37 -71.47 9.42
N GLU A 174 36.52 -71.13 10.00
CA GLU A 174 37.86 -71.40 9.48
C GLU A 174 37.95 -72.78 8.79
N ASN A 175 38.32 -72.82 7.49
CA ASN A 175 39.32 -73.77 6.96
C ASN A 175 39.60 -73.63 5.45
N VAL A 176 40.91 -73.61 5.15
CA VAL A 176 41.67 -73.74 3.88
C VAL A 176 41.82 -72.51 3.00
#